data_AF-A0A3R8NY42-F1
#
_entry.id   AF-A0A3R8NY42-F1
#
_cell.length_a   1.000
_cell.length_b   1.000
_cell.length_c   1.000
_cell.angle_alpha   90.00
_cell.angle_beta   90.00
_cell.angle_gamma   90.00
#
_symmetry.space_group_name_H-M   'P 1'
#
loop_
_entity.id
_entity.type
_entity.pdbx_description
1 polymer ?
#
loop_
_entity_poly.entity_id
_entity_poly.type
_entity_poly.pdbx_seq_one_letter_code
_entity_poly.pdbx_strand_id
1 'polypeptide(L)'
;MFSNLENGQVTAEAQAFFDVAVQELQNNPDAEVVWEDRIIYSIDKDCQNQIIKDLLNTSSPLTNLINQVFNSNNKVNVKFSNTNIPEGNAFTNPIPFGNSENFTINIVFDNNFLDNSTNIGIAVTALHELVHAQLMQLFINGDLTSNSSNYNDLLNAFIAFYDNQVPDTFSTLDNEIHNAMIDFIENIGNSLFNYTNAHGIDITPEEAVKLAWGSMSGTELFDNVLSESEQTENNNLLFYEQENEPQAKGTPCN
;
A
#
# COMPACT_ATOMS: atom_id res chain seq x y z
N MET A 1 15.87 10.53 -40.49
CA MET A 1 15.41 10.64 -39.09
C MET A 1 16.32 9.72 -38.29
N PHE A 2 17.26 10.12 -37.46
CA PHE A 2 17.46 11.38 -36.74
C PHE A 2 18.94 11.78 -36.83
N SER A 3 19.24 12.92 -37.46
CA SER A 3 20.47 13.67 -37.24
C SER A 3 20.09 14.84 -36.36
N ASN A 4 20.41 14.77 -35.07
CA ASN A 4 20.59 15.89 -34.13
C ASN A 4 20.75 15.34 -32.71
N LEU A 5 21.94 14.81 -32.41
CA LEU A 5 22.48 14.73 -31.06
C LEU A 5 23.96 15.09 -31.13
N GLU A 6 24.25 16.30 -31.58
CA GLU A 6 25.55 16.91 -31.33
C GLU A 6 25.51 17.48 -29.90
N ASN A 7 26.39 16.96 -29.03
CA ASN A 7 26.69 17.35 -27.63
C ASN A 7 25.94 16.69 -26.46
N GLY A 8 25.53 15.42 -26.57
CA GLY A 8 25.26 14.59 -25.39
C GLY A 8 26.32 13.50 -25.25
N GLN A 9 27.26 13.61 -24.30
CA GLN A 9 28.08 12.46 -23.93
C GLN A 9 27.15 11.37 -23.41
N VAL A 10 26.91 10.34 -24.22
CA VAL A 10 26.31 9.09 -23.76
C VAL A 10 27.28 8.52 -22.73
N THR A 11 26.84 8.39 -21.49
CA THR A 11 27.68 7.79 -20.44
C THR A 11 27.99 6.35 -20.84
N ALA A 12 29.15 5.82 -20.42
CA ALA A 12 29.50 4.42 -20.70
C ALA A 12 28.41 3.45 -20.20
N GLU A 13 27.72 3.84 -19.11
CA GLU A 13 26.57 3.14 -18.57
C GLU A 13 25.34 3.21 -19.50
N ALA A 14 25.00 4.38 -20.03
CA ALA A 14 23.89 4.52 -20.99
C ALA A 14 24.15 3.75 -22.29
N GLN A 15 25.40 3.69 -22.76
CA GLN A 15 25.77 2.88 -23.92
C GLN A 15 25.69 1.38 -23.61
N ALA A 16 26.20 0.95 -22.45
CA ALA A 16 26.13 -0.46 -22.02
C ALA A 16 24.69 -0.93 -21.85
N PHE A 17 23.81 -0.08 -21.29
CA PHE A 17 22.38 -0.36 -21.21
C PHE A 17 21.74 -0.49 -22.60
N PHE A 18 22.03 0.46 -23.51
CA PHE A 18 21.51 0.42 -24.88
C PHE A 18 21.93 -0.86 -25.61
N ASP A 19 23.19 -1.27 -25.46
CA ASP A 19 23.72 -2.46 -26.13
C ASP A 19 23.05 -3.75 -25.60
N VAL A 20 22.81 -3.84 -24.28
CA VAL A 20 22.09 -4.98 -23.67
C VAL A 20 20.62 -5.00 -24.08
N ALA A 21 19.94 -3.84 -24.05
CA ALA A 21 18.53 -3.75 -24.43
C ALA A 21 18.30 -4.09 -25.91
N VAL A 22 19.19 -3.65 -26.81
CA VAL A 22 19.15 -4.02 -28.23
C VAL A 22 19.42 -5.50 -28.42
N GLN A 23 20.38 -6.07 -27.70
CA GLN A 23 20.67 -7.51 -27.78
C GLN A 23 19.49 -8.35 -27.30
N GLU A 24 18.80 -7.94 -26.25
CA GLU A 24 17.62 -8.65 -25.72
C GLU A 24 16.45 -8.58 -26.70
N LEU A 25 16.15 -7.40 -27.27
CA LEU A 25 15.11 -7.23 -28.30
C LEU A 25 15.42 -8.00 -29.59
N GLN A 26 16.70 -8.18 -29.93
CA GLN A 26 17.10 -8.99 -31.09
C GLN A 26 16.90 -10.49 -30.85
N ASN A 27 17.13 -10.95 -29.62
CA ASN A 27 17.00 -12.36 -29.26
C ASN A 27 15.55 -12.75 -28.93
N ASN A 28 14.78 -11.81 -28.40
CA ASN A 28 13.39 -11.94 -28.02
C ASN A 28 12.60 -10.75 -28.60
N PRO A 29 12.05 -10.86 -29.83
CA PRO A 29 11.34 -9.77 -30.49
C PRO A 29 10.09 -9.29 -29.75
N ASP A 30 9.55 -10.14 -28.89
CA ASP A 30 8.42 -9.88 -27.99
C ASP A 30 8.88 -9.60 -26.54
N ALA A 31 10.19 -9.46 -26.28
CA ALA A 31 10.67 -9.02 -24.98
C ALA A 31 10.26 -7.57 -24.77
N GLU A 32 9.29 -7.36 -23.90
CA GLU A 32 9.12 -6.07 -23.27
C GLU A 32 10.36 -5.80 -22.43
N VAL A 33 10.92 -4.59 -22.54
CA VAL A 33 11.85 -4.08 -21.54
C VAL A 33 11.06 -4.01 -20.24
N VAL A 34 11.17 -5.05 -19.41
CA VAL A 34 10.61 -5.08 -18.06
C VAL A 34 11.41 -4.05 -17.26
N TRP A 35 10.89 -2.83 -17.19
CA TRP A 35 11.27 -1.89 -16.16
C TRP A 35 11.06 -2.64 -14.83
N GLU A 36 12.07 -2.73 -13.98
CA GLU A 36 11.93 -3.41 -12.68
C GLU A 36 10.61 -2.99 -12.03
N ASP A 37 9.71 -3.94 -11.80
CA ASP A 37 8.41 -3.68 -11.20
C ASP A 37 8.60 -2.96 -9.87
N ARG A 38 8.09 -1.74 -9.77
CA ARG A 38 8.24 -0.90 -8.56
C ARG A 38 7.18 -1.18 -7.51
N ILE A 39 6.08 -1.79 -7.95
CA ILE A 39 5.11 -2.49 -7.11
C ILE A 39 5.42 -3.98 -7.23
N ILE A 40 6.04 -4.54 -6.21
CA ILE A 40 6.56 -5.92 -6.21
C ILE A 40 5.56 -6.85 -5.54
N TYR A 41 5.06 -7.82 -6.28
CA TYR A 41 4.08 -8.80 -5.80
C TYR A 41 4.76 -10.12 -5.42
N SER A 42 5.15 -10.28 -4.15
CA SER A 42 5.85 -11.48 -3.63
C SER A 42 5.04 -12.26 -2.60
N ILE A 43 3.71 -12.23 -2.70
CA ILE A 43 2.84 -13.09 -1.89
C ILE A 43 2.83 -14.50 -2.49
N ASP A 44 3.15 -15.53 -1.70
CA ASP A 44 3.24 -16.94 -2.14
C ASP A 44 1.88 -17.67 -2.22
N LYS A 45 0.81 -16.91 -2.46
CA LYS A 45 -0.57 -17.41 -2.59
C LYS A 45 -1.25 -16.74 -3.79
N ASP A 46 -1.37 -17.47 -4.90
CA ASP A 46 -1.72 -16.90 -6.21
C ASP A 46 -3.04 -16.12 -6.22
N CYS A 47 -4.10 -16.67 -5.60
CA CYS A 47 -5.41 -16.03 -5.58
C CYS A 47 -5.39 -14.71 -4.77
N GLN A 48 -4.76 -14.72 -3.60
CA GLN A 48 -4.63 -13.56 -2.73
C GLN A 48 -3.75 -12.49 -3.35
N ASN A 49 -2.67 -12.90 -4.01
CA ASN A 49 -1.82 -12.01 -4.78
C ASN A 49 -2.60 -11.37 -5.94
N GLN A 50 -3.49 -12.11 -6.59
CA GLN A 50 -4.36 -11.60 -7.65
C GLN A 50 -5.37 -10.57 -7.13
N ILE A 51 -5.94 -10.77 -5.94
CA ILE A 51 -6.83 -9.78 -5.31
C ILE A 51 -6.15 -8.40 -5.18
N ILE A 52 -4.88 -8.37 -4.73
CA ILE A 52 -4.14 -7.11 -4.57
C ILE A 52 -3.80 -6.48 -5.93
N LYS A 53 -3.50 -7.30 -6.95
CA LYS A 53 -3.31 -6.81 -8.32
C LYS A 53 -4.59 -6.21 -8.89
N ASP A 54 -5.72 -6.88 -8.73
CA ASP A 54 -7.02 -6.43 -9.22
C ASP A 54 -7.48 -5.16 -8.51
N LEU A 55 -7.23 -5.08 -7.20
CA LEU A 55 -7.44 -3.85 -6.43
C LEU A 55 -6.65 -2.68 -7.01
N LEU A 56 -5.34 -2.84 -7.23
CA LEU A 56 -4.50 -1.76 -7.76
C LEU A 56 -4.79 -1.43 -9.22
N ASN A 57 -5.30 -2.39 -10.00
CA ASN A 57 -5.78 -2.16 -11.37
C ASN A 57 -7.16 -1.48 -11.43
N THR A 58 -7.91 -1.47 -10.32
CA THR A 58 -9.19 -0.78 -10.22
C THR A 58 -8.97 0.71 -9.98
N SER A 59 -9.39 1.56 -10.93
CA SER A 59 -9.21 3.01 -10.84
C SER A 59 -10.04 3.64 -9.71
N SER A 60 -9.38 4.34 -8.80
CA SER A 60 -9.95 5.24 -7.79
C SER A 60 -8.96 6.38 -7.51
N PRO A 61 -9.34 7.44 -6.79
CA PRO A 61 -8.38 8.49 -6.40
C PRO A 61 -7.14 7.94 -5.69
N LEU A 62 -7.30 7.00 -4.75
CA LEU A 62 -6.19 6.42 -4.00
C LEU A 62 -5.35 5.46 -4.85
N THR A 63 -5.96 4.51 -5.56
CA THR A 63 -5.18 3.54 -6.35
C THR A 63 -4.45 4.24 -7.51
N ASN A 64 -5.04 5.30 -8.09
CA ASN A 64 -4.36 6.13 -9.07
C ASN A 64 -3.19 6.89 -8.44
N LEU A 65 -3.34 7.43 -7.22
CA LEU A 65 -2.24 8.05 -6.48
C LEU A 65 -1.11 7.03 -6.22
N ILE A 66 -1.44 5.85 -5.69
CA ILE A 66 -0.47 4.78 -5.40
C ILE A 66 0.26 4.35 -6.67
N ASN A 67 -0.48 4.07 -7.75
CA ASN A 67 0.11 3.71 -9.04
C ASN A 67 0.98 4.84 -9.59
N GLN A 68 0.55 6.10 -9.49
CA GLN A 68 1.35 7.22 -9.93
C GLN A 68 2.62 7.32 -9.09
N VAL A 69 2.54 7.26 -7.77
CA VAL A 69 3.68 7.37 -6.87
C VAL A 69 4.65 6.24 -7.15
N PHE A 70 4.25 4.98 -7.01
CA PHE A 70 5.21 3.88 -7.07
C PHE A 70 5.65 3.53 -8.50
N ASN A 71 4.82 3.73 -9.55
CA ASN A 71 5.28 3.48 -10.93
C ASN A 71 6.12 4.63 -11.50
N SER A 72 6.05 5.85 -10.96
CA SER A 72 6.85 6.98 -11.46
C SER A 72 8.02 7.37 -10.54
N ASN A 73 7.96 7.06 -9.24
CA ASN A 73 9.01 7.40 -8.27
C ASN A 73 10.24 6.52 -8.45
N ASN A 74 11.39 7.16 -8.69
CA ASN A 74 12.67 6.49 -8.92
C ASN A 74 13.41 6.09 -7.63
N LYS A 75 12.91 6.47 -6.46
CA LYS A 75 13.58 6.32 -5.17
C LYS A 75 12.91 5.33 -4.22
N VAL A 76 11.59 5.11 -4.35
CA VAL A 76 10.84 4.28 -3.39
C VAL A 76 9.95 3.29 -4.14
N ASN A 77 10.16 2.00 -3.86
CA ASN A 77 9.33 0.88 -4.29
C ASN A 77 8.44 0.42 -3.13
N VAL A 78 7.37 -0.30 -3.46
CA VAL A 78 6.54 -1.03 -2.48
C VAL A 78 6.55 -2.51 -2.81
N LYS A 79 6.69 -3.35 -1.78
CA LYS A 79 6.68 -4.80 -1.91
C LYS A 79 5.59 -5.39 -1.03
N PHE A 80 4.75 -6.21 -1.63
CA PHE A 80 3.82 -7.08 -0.93
C PHE A 80 4.47 -8.45 -0.72
N SER A 81 4.39 -8.97 0.49
CA SER A 81 4.89 -10.30 0.87
C SER A 81 4.03 -10.90 1.97
N ASN A 82 4.26 -12.16 2.31
CA ASN A 82 3.55 -12.82 3.39
C ASN A 82 4.48 -13.73 4.21
N THR A 83 4.12 -13.92 5.47
CA THR A 83 4.78 -14.82 6.43
C THR A 83 3.81 -15.16 7.55
N ASN A 84 4.19 -16.01 8.49
CA ASN A 84 3.46 -16.13 9.75
C ASN A 84 3.83 -14.95 10.65
N ILE A 85 2.85 -14.12 11.01
CA ILE A 85 3.00 -12.97 11.89
C ILE A 85 2.45 -13.36 13.27
N PRO A 86 3.14 -13.05 14.38
CA PRO A 86 2.66 -13.41 15.72
C PRO A 86 1.32 -12.77 16.11
N GLU A 87 1.07 -11.55 15.62
CA GLU A 87 -0.10 -10.73 15.95
C GLU A 87 -0.42 -9.80 14.76
N GLY A 88 -1.71 -9.62 14.48
CA GLY A 88 -2.20 -8.80 13.37
C GLY A 88 -2.36 -9.53 12.04
N ASN A 89 -3.07 -8.87 11.12
CA ASN A 89 -3.42 -9.42 9.80
C ASN A 89 -2.42 -9.04 8.71
N ALA A 90 -1.84 -7.86 8.83
CA ALA A 90 -0.75 -7.37 8.03
C ALA A 90 0.00 -6.27 8.81
N PHE A 91 1.17 -5.88 8.33
CA PHE A 91 1.84 -4.64 8.73
C PHE A 91 2.72 -4.09 7.63
N THR A 92 2.93 -2.78 7.65
CA THR A 92 3.95 -2.09 6.88
C THR A 92 5.20 -1.93 7.74
N ASN A 93 6.33 -2.46 7.30
CA ASN A 93 7.58 -2.34 8.06
C ASN A 93 8.03 -0.87 8.09
N PRO A 94 8.11 -0.22 9.27
CA PRO A 94 8.48 1.19 9.39
C PRO A 94 9.94 1.45 9.00
N ILE A 95 10.76 0.41 8.82
CA ILE A 95 12.14 0.50 8.37
C ILE A 95 12.22 -0.01 6.92
N PRO A 96 12.34 0.88 5.92
CA PRO A 96 12.47 0.47 4.53
C PRO A 96 13.82 -0.22 4.29
N PHE A 97 13.83 -1.20 3.39
CA PHE A 97 15.05 -1.85 2.93
C PHE A 97 15.72 -1.02 1.83
N GLY A 98 17.04 -1.11 1.70
CA GLY A 98 17.78 -0.47 0.60
C GLY A 98 18.67 0.69 1.05
N ASN A 99 18.82 1.71 0.21
CA ASN A 99 19.72 2.84 0.43
C ASN A 99 19.09 4.16 -0.04
N SER A 100 19.83 5.26 0.11
CA SER A 100 19.37 6.62 -0.22
C SER A 100 18.89 6.84 -1.65
N GLU A 101 19.25 5.96 -2.59
CA GLU A 101 18.86 6.04 -4.00
C GLU A 101 17.74 5.08 -4.37
N ASN A 102 17.54 4.01 -3.58
CA ASN A 102 16.54 2.99 -3.84
C ASN A 102 16.09 2.34 -2.52
N PHE A 103 14.93 2.75 -2.03
CA PHE A 103 14.24 2.20 -0.87
C PHE A 103 13.11 1.27 -1.31
N THR A 104 12.85 0.24 -0.51
CA THR A 104 11.67 -0.64 -0.64
C THR A 104 10.94 -0.68 0.67
N ILE A 105 9.70 -0.21 0.66
CA ILE A 105 8.76 -0.34 1.78
C ILE A 105 8.09 -1.71 1.67
N ASN A 106 8.16 -2.51 2.73
CA ASN A 106 7.63 -3.88 2.70
C ASN A 106 6.32 -3.96 3.49
N ILE A 107 5.25 -4.34 2.80
CA ILE A 107 3.97 -4.71 3.35
C ILE A 107 3.95 -6.24 3.50
N VAL A 108 3.68 -6.71 4.71
CA VAL A 108 3.72 -8.13 5.06
C VAL A 108 2.35 -8.56 5.55
N PHE A 109 1.74 -9.54 4.88
CA PHE A 109 0.49 -10.17 5.30
C PHE A 109 0.73 -11.44 6.11
N ASP A 110 -0.17 -11.72 7.06
CA ASP A 110 -0.17 -12.98 7.79
C ASP A 110 -0.73 -14.11 6.91
N ASN A 111 -0.12 -15.29 7.01
CA ASN A 111 -0.57 -16.45 6.27
C ASN A 111 -1.97 -16.94 6.67
N ASN A 112 -2.29 -16.97 7.97
CA ASN A 112 -3.61 -17.42 8.42
C ASN A 112 -4.68 -16.41 8.00
N PHE A 113 -4.38 -15.12 8.09
CA PHE A 113 -5.25 -14.07 7.55
C PHE A 113 -5.52 -14.32 6.06
N LEU A 114 -4.48 -14.43 5.23
CA LEU A 114 -4.65 -14.67 3.79
C LEU A 114 -5.42 -15.97 3.47
N ASP A 115 -5.27 -17.00 4.29
CA ASP A 115 -5.97 -18.27 4.11
C ASP A 115 -7.44 -18.22 4.52
N ASN A 116 -7.83 -17.36 5.46
CA ASN A 116 -9.19 -17.33 6.00
C ASN A 116 -10.04 -16.20 5.45
N SER A 117 -9.46 -15.02 5.20
CA SER A 117 -10.20 -13.81 4.89
C SER A 117 -10.85 -13.82 3.51
N THR A 118 -11.91 -13.02 3.39
CA THR A 118 -12.51 -12.75 2.10
C THR A 118 -11.66 -11.83 1.25
N ASN A 119 -11.97 -11.78 -0.04
CA ASN A 119 -11.40 -10.81 -0.96
C ASN A 119 -11.64 -9.34 -0.57
N ILE A 120 -12.73 -9.02 0.14
CA ILE A 120 -12.96 -7.67 0.71
C ILE A 120 -12.01 -7.43 1.89
N GLY A 121 -11.86 -8.41 2.79
CA GLY A 121 -10.96 -8.31 3.94
C GLY A 121 -9.51 -8.08 3.50
N ILE A 122 -9.04 -8.84 2.52
CA ILE A 122 -7.71 -8.66 1.93
C ILE A 122 -7.59 -7.29 1.27
N ALA A 123 -8.59 -6.85 0.50
CA ALA A 123 -8.54 -5.58 -0.22
C ALA A 123 -8.49 -4.37 0.72
N VAL A 124 -9.34 -4.32 1.76
CA VAL A 124 -9.36 -3.20 2.71
C VAL A 124 -8.07 -3.15 3.54
N THR A 125 -7.55 -4.30 3.97
CA THR A 125 -6.25 -4.38 4.64
C THR A 125 -5.12 -3.91 3.72
N ALA A 126 -5.10 -4.31 2.45
CA ALA A 126 -4.10 -3.83 1.49
C ALA A 126 -4.16 -2.31 1.28
N LEU A 127 -5.35 -1.73 1.19
CA LEU A 127 -5.51 -0.27 1.08
C LEU A 127 -5.01 0.46 2.33
N HIS A 128 -5.28 -0.09 3.52
CA HIS A 128 -4.78 0.44 4.79
C HIS A 128 -3.25 0.49 4.80
N GLU A 129 -2.59 -0.64 4.50
CA GLU A 129 -1.12 -0.73 4.46
C GLU A 129 -0.50 0.13 3.36
N LEU A 130 -1.19 0.31 2.24
CA LEU A 130 -0.73 1.22 1.18
C LEU A 130 -0.72 2.69 1.62
N VAL A 131 -1.61 3.11 2.53
CA VAL A 131 -1.57 4.47 3.09
C VAL A 131 -0.39 4.63 4.04
N HIS A 132 -0.07 3.64 4.87
CA HIS A 132 1.18 3.61 5.64
C HIS A 132 2.39 3.80 4.71
N ALA A 133 2.47 3.00 3.64
CA ALA A 133 3.55 3.10 2.67
C ALA A 133 3.60 4.47 1.95
N GLN A 134 2.45 5.07 1.65
CA GLN A 134 2.36 6.41 1.05
C GLN A 134 2.91 7.48 2.00
N LEU A 135 2.52 7.46 3.27
CA LEU A 135 3.00 8.44 4.26
C LEU A 135 4.52 8.29 4.51
N MET A 136 5.01 7.06 4.57
CA MET A 136 6.44 6.78 4.64
C MET A 136 7.19 7.30 3.40
N GLN A 137 6.65 7.09 2.20
CA GLN A 137 7.25 7.59 0.95
C GLN A 137 7.36 9.12 0.96
N LEU A 138 6.34 9.82 1.45
CA LEU A 138 6.38 11.28 1.59
C LEU A 138 7.48 11.73 2.55
N PHE A 139 7.67 11.02 3.67
CA PHE A 139 8.78 11.28 4.59
C PHE A 139 10.15 11.06 3.94
N ILE A 140 10.36 9.92 3.27
CA ILE A 140 11.62 9.56 2.60
C ILE A 140 12.01 10.57 1.51
N ASN A 141 11.02 11.16 0.84
CA ASN A 141 11.24 12.18 -0.18
C ASN A 141 11.41 13.60 0.39
N GLY A 142 11.09 13.82 1.67
CA GLY A 142 11.10 15.15 2.29
C GLY A 142 9.86 15.98 1.95
N ASP A 143 8.81 15.36 1.44
CA ASP A 143 7.60 16.02 0.93
C ASP A 143 6.44 15.98 1.93
N LEU A 144 6.59 15.32 3.09
CA LEU A 144 5.50 15.10 4.04
C LEU A 144 4.72 16.37 4.42
N THR A 145 5.41 17.44 4.82
CA THR A 145 4.77 18.71 5.22
C THR A 145 4.50 19.65 4.05
N SER A 146 5.06 19.40 2.88
CA SER A 146 4.69 20.12 1.65
C SER A 146 3.28 19.79 1.19
N ASN A 147 2.78 18.59 1.55
CA ASN A 147 1.45 18.12 1.19
C ASN A 147 0.38 18.51 2.22
N SER A 148 0.74 18.68 3.49
CA SER A 148 -0.16 19.14 4.54
C SER A 148 0.60 19.74 5.72
N SER A 149 0.23 20.95 6.15
CA SER A 149 0.74 21.54 7.39
C SER A 149 0.30 20.78 8.65
N ASN A 150 -0.69 19.89 8.52
CA ASN A 150 -1.20 19.09 9.63
C ASN A 150 -0.30 17.88 9.95
N TYR A 151 0.71 17.59 9.12
CA TYR A 151 1.62 16.45 9.32
C TYR A 151 2.91 16.83 10.09
N ASN A 152 2.90 17.93 10.86
CA ASN A 152 4.06 18.30 11.67
C ASN A 152 4.31 17.29 12.81
N ASP A 153 3.26 16.81 13.47
CA ASP A 153 3.40 15.83 14.55
C ASP A 153 3.88 14.48 13.99
N LEU A 154 3.31 14.06 12.85
CA LEU A 154 3.79 12.90 12.10
C LEU A 154 5.26 13.04 11.66
N LEU A 155 5.66 14.21 11.14
CA LEU A 155 7.05 14.47 10.77
C LEU A 155 7.99 14.32 11.97
N ASN A 156 7.62 14.91 13.11
CA ASN A 156 8.40 14.81 14.34
C ASN A 156 8.49 13.37 14.84
N ALA A 157 7.41 12.59 14.73
CA ALA A 157 7.38 11.19 15.11
C ALA A 157 8.29 10.34 14.22
N PHE A 158 8.29 10.56 12.91
CA PHE A 158 9.25 9.92 12.00
C PHE A 158 10.70 10.27 12.38
N ILE A 159 11.02 11.55 12.59
CA ILE A 159 12.38 11.98 12.99
C ILE A 159 12.79 11.27 14.28
N ALA A 160 11.94 11.29 15.31
CA ALA A 160 12.23 10.66 16.60
C ALA A 160 12.47 9.15 16.47
N PHE A 161 11.66 8.45 15.68
CA PHE A 161 11.83 7.02 15.42
C PHE A 161 13.14 6.70 14.69
N TYR A 162 13.47 7.45 13.63
CA TYR A 162 14.70 7.20 12.87
C TYR A 162 15.97 7.62 13.61
N ASP A 163 15.90 8.61 14.51
CA ASP A 163 17.00 8.98 15.40
C ASP A 163 17.23 7.95 16.51
N ASN A 164 16.18 7.26 16.96
CA ASN A 164 16.24 6.29 18.05
C ASN A 164 15.18 5.20 17.95
N GLN A 165 15.46 4.12 17.23
CA GLN A 165 14.52 3.02 16.92
C GLN A 165 14.21 2.12 18.14
N VAL A 166 13.44 2.63 19.10
CA VAL A 166 13.01 1.93 20.33
C VAL A 166 11.48 1.85 20.43
N PRO A 167 10.91 0.95 21.25
CA PRO A 167 9.46 0.73 21.32
C PRO A 167 8.63 2.00 21.54
N ASP A 168 9.07 2.92 22.40
CA ASP A 168 8.35 4.17 22.68
C ASP A 168 8.22 5.06 21.44
N THR A 169 9.31 5.20 20.68
CA THR A 169 9.30 6.00 19.44
C THR A 169 8.52 5.31 18.32
N PHE A 170 8.52 3.98 18.28
CA PHE A 170 7.70 3.21 17.36
C PHE A 170 6.21 3.41 17.65
N SER A 171 5.79 3.27 18.90
CA SER A 171 4.39 3.49 19.31
C SER A 171 3.93 4.93 19.03
N THR A 172 4.81 5.91 19.23
CA THR A 172 4.51 7.31 18.88
C THR A 172 4.32 7.47 17.37
N LEU A 173 5.22 6.91 16.57
CA LEU A 173 5.12 6.95 15.11
C LEU A 173 3.83 6.26 14.62
N ASP A 174 3.55 5.07 15.15
CA ASP A 174 2.36 4.30 14.81
C ASP A 174 1.08 5.11 15.07
N ASN A 175 0.95 5.71 16.26
CA ASN A 175 -0.19 6.58 16.59
C ASN A 175 -0.32 7.78 15.63
N GLU A 176 0.78 8.48 15.34
CA GLU A 176 0.73 9.65 14.47
C GLU A 176 0.45 9.30 13.00
N ILE A 177 0.90 8.12 12.53
CA ILE A 177 0.52 7.65 11.20
C ILE A 177 -0.98 7.40 11.17
N HIS A 178 -1.53 6.67 12.14
CA HIS A 178 -2.97 6.40 12.20
C HIS A 178 -3.79 7.70 12.31
N ASN A 179 -3.33 8.69 13.06
CA ASN A 179 -3.97 10.01 13.10
C ASN A 179 -4.01 10.69 11.73
N ALA A 180 -2.90 10.65 10.97
CA ALA A 180 -2.84 11.20 9.62
C ALA A 180 -3.72 10.45 8.60
N MET A 181 -4.03 9.18 8.85
CA MET A 181 -4.90 8.38 8.00
C MET A 181 -6.36 8.86 7.97
N ILE A 182 -6.78 9.76 8.87
CA ILE A 182 -8.12 10.38 8.81
C ILE A 182 -8.39 11.02 7.43
N ASP A 183 -7.36 11.59 6.80
CA ASP A 183 -7.44 12.24 5.48
C ASP A 183 -7.65 11.22 4.34
N PHE A 184 -7.48 9.92 4.62
CA PHE A 184 -7.52 8.83 3.65
C PHE A 184 -8.70 7.89 3.82
N ILE A 185 -9.47 7.95 4.92
CA ILE A 185 -10.57 7.00 5.17
C ILE A 185 -11.59 6.96 4.03
N GLU A 186 -12.04 8.12 3.56
CA GLU A 186 -12.94 8.22 2.41
C GLU A 186 -12.30 7.70 1.13
N ASN A 187 -11.00 7.91 0.95
CA ASN A 187 -10.26 7.44 -0.22
C ASN A 187 -10.09 5.91 -0.20
N ILE A 188 -9.88 5.31 0.97
CA ILE A 188 -9.87 3.86 1.17
C ILE A 188 -11.27 3.31 0.84
N GLY A 189 -12.33 3.86 1.45
CA GLY A 189 -13.70 3.41 1.22
C GLY A 189 -14.13 3.50 -0.26
N ASN A 190 -13.82 4.60 -0.93
CA ASN A 190 -14.10 4.76 -2.36
C ASN A 190 -13.32 3.76 -3.24
N SER A 191 -12.07 3.44 -2.87
CA SER A 191 -11.27 2.46 -3.61
C SER A 191 -11.82 1.06 -3.44
N LEU A 192 -12.21 0.71 -2.22
CA LEU A 192 -12.85 -0.56 -1.91
C LEU A 192 -14.17 -0.70 -2.64
N PHE A 193 -15.02 0.34 -2.63
CA PHE A 193 -16.29 0.35 -3.37
C PHE A 193 -16.10 0.16 -4.88
N ASN A 194 -15.11 0.83 -5.48
CA ASN A 194 -14.82 0.64 -6.90
C ASN A 194 -14.37 -0.79 -7.19
N TYR A 195 -13.53 -1.36 -6.33
CA TYR A 195 -13.06 -2.73 -6.45
C TYR A 195 -14.22 -3.74 -6.35
N THR A 196 -15.08 -3.61 -5.35
CA THR A 196 -16.22 -4.53 -5.17
C THR A 196 -17.22 -4.42 -6.31
N ASN A 197 -17.51 -3.21 -6.80
CA ASN A 197 -18.36 -2.99 -7.96
C ASN A 197 -17.77 -3.63 -9.23
N ALA A 198 -16.46 -3.51 -9.44
CA ALA A 198 -15.78 -4.15 -10.58
C ALA A 198 -15.84 -5.68 -10.54
N HIS A 199 -16.02 -6.27 -9.35
CA HIS A 199 -16.11 -7.72 -9.12
C HIS A 199 -17.54 -8.21 -8.84
N GLY A 200 -18.55 -7.35 -9.00
CA GLY A 200 -19.96 -7.72 -8.83
C GLY A 200 -20.37 -8.07 -7.38
N ILE A 201 -19.64 -7.55 -6.40
CA ILE A 201 -19.91 -7.74 -4.97
C ILE A 201 -20.80 -6.58 -4.48
N ASP A 202 -21.95 -6.92 -3.89
CA ASP A 202 -22.97 -5.95 -3.48
C ASP A 202 -22.68 -5.31 -2.10
N ILE A 203 -21.87 -4.24 -2.12
CA ILE A 203 -21.73 -3.32 -0.99
C ILE A 203 -22.09 -1.90 -1.40
N THR A 204 -22.63 -1.13 -0.46
CA THR A 204 -22.88 0.30 -0.66
C THR A 204 -21.60 1.11 -0.44
N PRO A 205 -21.51 2.35 -0.97
CA PRO A 205 -20.39 3.26 -0.66
C PRO A 205 -20.23 3.51 0.84
N GLU A 206 -21.33 3.62 1.57
CA GLU A 206 -21.32 3.81 3.03
C GLU A 206 -20.71 2.59 3.76
N GLU A 207 -21.13 1.38 3.38
CA GLU A 207 -20.53 0.14 3.93
C GLU A 207 -19.03 0.06 3.63
N ALA A 208 -18.58 0.50 2.45
CA ALA A 208 -17.16 0.53 2.12
C ALA A 208 -16.36 1.50 3.00
N VAL A 209 -16.91 2.66 3.31
CA VAL A 209 -16.31 3.63 4.25
C VAL A 209 -16.32 3.09 5.68
N LYS A 210 -17.38 2.37 6.09
CA LYS A 210 -17.43 1.69 7.39
C LYS A 210 -16.37 0.59 7.52
N LEU A 211 -16.12 -0.18 6.46
CA LEU A 211 -15.02 -1.15 6.39
C LEU A 211 -13.65 -0.46 6.50
N ALA A 212 -13.47 0.69 5.85
CA ALA A 212 -12.27 1.50 5.98
C ALA A 212 -12.05 1.98 7.43
N TRP A 213 -13.09 2.50 8.08
CA TRP A 213 -13.05 2.83 9.51
C TRP A 213 -12.77 1.61 10.39
N GLY A 214 -13.37 0.46 10.08
CA GLY A 214 -13.10 -0.79 10.81
C GLY A 214 -11.61 -1.14 10.79
N SER A 215 -10.88 -0.82 9.72
CA SER A 215 -9.42 -1.07 9.64
C SER A 215 -8.60 -0.22 10.61
N MET A 216 -9.22 0.78 11.24
CA MET A 216 -8.61 1.62 12.28
C MET A 216 -8.93 1.15 13.70
N SER A 217 -9.59 -0.01 13.86
CA SER A 217 -9.96 -0.56 15.16
C SER A 217 -8.75 -0.68 16.09
N GLY A 218 -8.90 -0.27 17.35
CA GLY A 218 -7.83 -0.30 18.35
C GLY A 218 -6.88 0.90 18.30
N THR A 219 -7.06 1.84 17.37
CA THR A 219 -6.33 3.12 17.36
C THR A 219 -7.05 4.18 18.20
N GLU A 220 -6.28 5.12 18.78
CA GLU A 220 -6.87 6.25 19.51
C GLU A 220 -7.79 7.10 18.61
N LEU A 221 -7.46 7.22 17.32
CA LEU A 221 -8.28 7.98 16.37
C LEU A 221 -9.69 7.38 16.25
N PHE A 222 -9.79 6.05 16.10
CA PHE A 222 -11.06 5.35 15.98
C PHE A 222 -11.94 5.57 17.21
N ASP A 223 -11.35 5.45 18.39
CA ASP A 223 -12.04 5.63 19.67
C ASP A 223 -12.51 7.08 19.90
N ASN A 224 -11.71 8.06 19.45
CA ASN A 224 -11.99 9.47 19.68
C ASN A 224 -12.96 10.08 18.66
N VAL A 225 -13.03 9.54 17.44
CA VAL A 225 -13.86 10.10 16.35
C VAL A 225 -15.25 9.46 16.29
N LEU A 226 -15.35 8.15 16.51
CA LEU A 226 -16.59 7.40 16.33
C LEU A 226 -17.34 7.22 17.66
N SER A 227 -18.67 7.22 17.60
CA SER A 227 -19.51 6.79 18.72
C SER A 227 -19.36 5.29 19.00
N GLU A 228 -19.62 4.83 20.22
CA GLU A 228 -19.55 3.40 20.58
C GLU A 228 -20.39 2.49 19.65
N SER A 229 -21.54 2.99 19.16
CA SER A 229 -22.37 2.27 18.19
C SER A 229 -21.71 2.15 16.81
N GLU A 230 -21.07 3.22 16.33
CA GLU A 230 -20.35 3.21 15.05
C GLU A 230 -19.10 2.33 15.16
N GLN A 231 -18.37 2.41 16.27
CA GLN A 231 -17.23 1.55 16.55
C GLN A 231 -17.63 0.07 16.49
N THR A 232 -18.72 -0.29 17.16
CA THR A 232 -19.25 -1.67 17.16
C THR A 232 -19.67 -2.11 15.77
N GLU A 233 -20.38 -1.27 15.03
CA GLU A 233 -20.83 -1.57 13.66
C GLU A 233 -19.64 -1.79 12.72
N ASN A 234 -18.69 -0.87 12.70
CA ASN A 234 -17.53 -0.90 11.82
C ASN A 234 -16.61 -2.08 12.14
N ASN A 235 -16.39 -2.37 13.43
CA ASN A 235 -15.64 -3.54 13.87
C ASN A 235 -16.29 -4.85 13.43
N ASN A 236 -17.61 -4.97 13.59
CA ASN A 236 -18.32 -6.17 13.17
C ASN A 236 -18.26 -6.37 11.65
N LEU A 237 -18.46 -5.31 10.87
CA LEU A 237 -18.38 -5.37 9.42
C LEU A 237 -17.00 -5.84 8.95
N LEU A 238 -15.93 -5.26 9.51
CA LEU A 238 -14.58 -5.68 9.16
C LEU A 238 -14.31 -7.12 9.62
N PHE A 239 -14.66 -7.45 10.86
CA PHE A 239 -14.48 -8.79 11.43
C PHE A 239 -15.12 -9.87 10.55
N TYR A 240 -16.33 -9.62 10.03
CA TYR A 240 -16.98 -10.57 9.13
C TYR A 240 -16.13 -10.89 7.90
N GLU A 241 -15.54 -9.88 7.27
CA GLU A 241 -14.69 -10.06 6.09
C GLU A 241 -13.32 -10.66 6.41
N GLN A 242 -12.75 -10.33 7.57
CA GLN A 242 -11.42 -10.84 7.98
C GLN A 242 -11.48 -12.30 8.45
N GLU A 243 -12.53 -12.71 9.15
CA GLU A 243 -12.69 -14.08 9.66
C GLU A 243 -13.58 -14.97 8.76
N ASN A 244 -14.08 -14.41 7.65
CA ASN A 244 -15.00 -15.11 6.74
C ASN A 244 -16.22 -15.68 7.48
N GLU A 245 -16.84 -14.82 8.29
CA GLU A 245 -18.08 -15.15 9.00
C GLU A 245 -19.27 -15.25 8.03
N PRO A 246 -20.39 -15.89 8.41
CA PRO A 246 -21.56 -16.05 7.54
C PRO A 246 -22.18 -14.75 7.03
N GLN A 247 -21.89 -13.61 7.65
CA GLN A 247 -22.35 -12.28 7.27
C GLN A 247 -21.42 -11.57 6.30
N ALA A 248 -20.24 -12.13 6.03
CA ALA A 248 -19.31 -11.60 5.04
C ALA A 248 -19.97 -11.57 3.67
N LYS A 249 -19.71 -10.49 2.92
CA LYS A 249 -20.17 -10.30 1.56
C LYS A 249 -19.10 -10.68 0.55
N GLY A 250 -17.83 -10.59 0.94
CA GLY A 250 -16.74 -11.10 0.14
C GLY A 250 -16.71 -12.63 0.12
N THR A 251 -15.81 -13.18 -0.69
CA THR A 251 -15.55 -14.62 -0.75
C THR A 251 -14.07 -14.90 -0.50
N PRO A 252 -13.71 -15.95 0.26
CA PRO A 252 -12.32 -16.38 0.39
C PRO A 252 -11.83 -17.03 -0.91
N CYS A 253 -10.53 -17.28 -1.00
CA CYS A 253 -9.91 -17.95 -2.14
C CYS A 253 -10.10 -19.49 -2.17
N ASN A 254 -10.71 -20.07 -1.12
CA ASN A 254 -10.73 -21.51 -0.85
C ASN A 254 -12.03 -22.20 -1.28
#